data_AF-A0AAJ3QWU7-F1
#
_entry.id   AF-A0AAJ3QWU7-F1
#
_cell.length_a   1.000
_cell.length_b   1.000
_cell.length_c   1.000
_cell.angle_alpha   90.00
_cell.angle_beta   90.00
_cell.angle_gamma   90.00
#
_symmetry.space_group_name_H-M   'P 1'
#
loop_
_entity.id
_entity.type
_entity.pdbx_description
1 polymer ?
#
loop_
_entity_poly.entity_id
_entity_poly.type
_entity_poly.pdbx_seq_one_letter_code
_entity_poly.pdbx_strand_id
1 'polypeptide(L)' 'MSRFLEIKDWSPGYLNVTPQHVTILARCESCGTEREFDRQAVPREMMHSLVMDIESRLRCKTCGAKAGRLRFGSYLDD' A
#
# COMPACT_ATOMS: atom_id res chain seq x y z
N MET A 1 -11.56 -17.47 4.37
CA MET A 1 -11.07 -16.09 4.56
C MET A 1 -9.86 -15.97 3.67
N SER A 2 -9.88 -15.07 2.68
CA SER A 2 -8.76 -14.93 1.75
C SER A 2 -7.49 -14.51 2.49
N ARG A 3 -6.39 -15.24 2.28
CA ARG A 3 -5.10 -14.93 2.91
C ARG A 3 -4.29 -14.03 1.98
N PHE A 4 -3.89 -12.85 2.45
CA PHE A 4 -2.97 -12.00 1.69
C PHE A 4 -1.56 -12.61 1.67
N LEU A 5 -1.05 -12.86 0.46
CA LEU A 5 0.32 -13.29 0.21
C LEU A 5 1.13 -12.10 -0.31
N GLU A 6 2.01 -11.58 0.53
CA GLU A 6 2.93 -10.49 0.18
C GLU A 6 4.06 -10.97 -0.73
N ILE A 7 4.38 -10.17 -1.75
CA ILE A 7 5.59 -10.32 -2.55
C ILE A 7 6.74 -9.74 -1.74
N LYS A 8 7.59 -10.60 -1.19
CA LYS A 8 8.72 -10.19 -0.34
C LYS A 8 9.78 -9.43 -1.14
N ASP A 9 10.41 -8.47 -0.47
CA ASP A 9 11.55 -7.70 -0.96
C ASP A 9 11.32 -6.97 -2.29
N TRP A 10 10.05 -6.70 -2.61
CA TRP A 10 9.67 -6.01 -3.83
C TRP A 10 8.96 -4.69 -3.52
N SER A 11 9.45 -3.64 -4.16
CA SER A 11 8.75 -2.36 -4.29
C SER A 11 8.84 -1.93 -5.75
N PRO A 12 7.72 -1.50 -6.37
CA PRO A 12 7.71 -1.07 -7.77
C PRO A 12 8.49 0.23 -8.00
N GLY A 13 9.00 0.88 -6.96
CA GLY A 13 9.66 2.18 -7.04
C GLY A 13 8.62 3.28 -7.19
N TYR A 14 7.83 3.27 -8.26
CA TYR A 14 6.72 4.19 -8.51
C TYR A 14 5.36 3.49 -8.40
N LEU A 15 4.31 4.20 -8.00
CA LEU A 15 2.98 3.59 -7.88
C LEU A 15 2.40 3.18 -9.25
N ASN A 16 2.55 4.02 -10.28
CA ASN A 16 2.00 3.79 -11.61
C ASN A 16 2.54 2.53 -12.33
N VAL A 17 3.71 2.03 -11.93
CA VAL A 17 4.29 0.81 -12.52
C VAL A 17 3.83 -0.47 -11.79
N THR A 18 3.06 -0.34 -10.72
CA THR A 18 2.45 -1.49 -10.02
C THR A 18 1.43 -2.17 -10.94
N PRO A 19 1.58 -3.47 -11.25
CA PRO A 19 0.63 -4.18 -12.10
C PRO A 19 -0.81 -4.12 -11.56
N GLN A 20 -1.81 -4.13 -12.46
CA GLN A 20 -3.22 -3.97 -12.08
C GLN A 20 -3.76 -5.14 -11.26
N HIS A 21 -3.23 -6.35 -11.46
CA HIS A 21 -3.62 -7.55 -10.71
C HIS A 21 -2.99 -7.64 -9.31
N VAL A 22 -2.08 -6.73 -8.96
CA VAL A 22 -1.45 -6.70 -7.64
C VAL A 22 -2.36 -5.94 -6.67
N THR A 23 -2.74 -6.61 -5.59
CA THR A 23 -3.41 -5.99 -4.44
C THR A 23 -2.39 -5.17 -3.64
N ILE A 24 -2.79 -3.98 -3.21
CA ILE A 24 -1.98 -3.10 -2.38
C ILE A 24 -2.65 -2.98 -1.02
N LEU A 25 -1.91 -3.24 0.05
CA LEU A 25 -2.34 -2.98 1.42
C LEU A 25 -1.52 -1.83 2.00
N ALA A 26 -2.15 -0.94 2.76
CA ALA A 26 -1.47 0.01 3.62
C ALA A 26 -1.48 -0.54 5.06
N ARG A 27 -0.29 -0.79 5.62
CA ARG A 27 -0.07 -1.15 7.01
C ARG A 27 0.44 0.05 7.80
N CYS A 28 -0.14 0.32 8.95
CA CYS A 28 0.46 1.25 9.90
C CYS A 28 1.54 0.55 10.73
N GLU A 29 2.79 1.01 10.65
CA GLU A 29 3.90 0.48 11.44
C GLU A 29 3.78 0.84 12.94
N SER A 30 2.98 1.85 13.31
CA SER A 30 2.76 2.22 14.71
C SER A 30 1.71 1.36 15.44
N CYS A 31 0.57 1.05 14.80
CA CYS A 31 -0.53 0.32 15.46
C CYS A 31 -0.85 -1.04 14.80
N GLY A 32 -0.18 -1.39 13.70
CA GLY A 32 -0.36 -2.65 13.00
C GLY A 32 -1.64 -2.77 12.16
N THR A 33 -2.53 -1.78 12.17
CA THR A 33 -3.76 -1.83 11.35
C THR A 33 -3.43 -1.87 9.86
N GLU A 34 -4.12 -2.76 9.15
CA GLU A 34 -3.99 -2.92 7.69
C GLU A 34 -5.32 -2.60 7.00
N ARG A 35 -5.24 -1.97 5.83
CA ARG A 35 -6.39 -1.69 4.97
C ARG A 35 -5.97 -1.79 3.52
N GLU A 36 -6.89 -2.21 2.65
CA GLU A 36 -6.69 -2.09 1.21
C GLU A 36 -6.45 -0.64 0.81
N PHE A 37 -5.43 -0.46 -0.02
CA PHE A 37 -5.02 0.82 -0.56
C PHE A 37 -5.53 0.94 -1.98
N ASP A 38 -6.48 1.86 -2.18
CA ASP A 38 -6.98 2.17 -3.51
C ASP A 38 -5.99 3.10 -4.24
N ARG A 39 -5.34 2.56 -5.27
CA ARG A 39 -4.45 3.31 -6.15
C ARG A 39 -5.14 4.48 -6.87
N GLN A 40 -6.46 4.41 -7.07
CA GLN A 40 -7.25 5.45 -7.72
C GLN A 40 -7.58 6.60 -6.77
N ALA A 41 -7.47 6.39 -5.46
CA ALA A 41 -7.63 7.43 -4.46
C ALA A 41 -6.40 8.37 -4.36
N VAL A 42 -5.29 8.02 -5.03
CA VAL A 42 -4.09 8.85 -5.08
C VAL A 42 -4.31 10.02 -6.07
N PRO A 43 -4.02 11.27 -5.69
CA PRO A 43 -4.11 12.40 -6.60
C PRO A 43 -3.31 12.18 -7.89
N ARG A 44 -3.80 12.68 -9.03
CA ARG A 44 -3.16 12.44 -10.34
C ARG A 44 -1.71 12.94 -10.36
N GLU A 45 -1.45 14.08 -9.76
CA GLU A 45 -0.10 14.64 -9.60
C GLU A 45 0.87 13.73 -8.83
N MET A 46 0.35 12.78 -8.04
CA MET A 46 1.13 11.82 -7.25
C MET A 46 1.21 10.42 -7.87
N MET A 47 0.53 10.15 -8.99
CA MET A 47 0.60 8.84 -9.64
C MET A 47 2.02 8.48 -10.09
N HIS A 48 2.82 9.49 -10.43
CA HIS A 48 4.23 9.34 -10.83
C HIS A 48 5.20 9.57 -9.67
N SER A 49 4.74 9.61 -8.42
CA SER A 49 5.61 9.69 -7.26
C SER A 49 6.18 8.33 -6.88
N LEU A 50 7.33 8.34 -6.20
CA LEU A 50 7.87 7.12 -5.62
C LEU A 50 6.92 6.61 -4.54
N VAL A 51 6.89 5.30 -4.36
CA VAL A 51 6.13 4.63 -3.29
C VAL A 51 6.50 5.23 -1.93
N MET A 52 7.79 5.47 -1.68
CA MET A 52 8.28 6.10 -0.44
C MET A 52 7.71 7.50 -0.21
N ASP A 53 7.54 8.29 -1.28
CA ASP A 53 6.94 9.64 -1.18
C ASP A 53 5.46 9.55 -0.80
N ILE A 54 4.75 8.55 -1.32
CA ILE A 54 3.35 8.28 -0.99
C ILE A 54 3.25 7.81 0.47
N GLU A 55 4.08 6.86 0.88
CA GLU A 55 4.17 6.34 2.25
C GLU A 55 4.39 7.44 3.28
N SER A 56 5.29 8.39 2.99
CA SER A 56 5.57 9.54 3.87
C SER A 56 4.34 10.42 4.18
N ARG A 57 3.31 10.35 3.32
CA ARG A 57 2.06 11.12 3.44
C ARG A 57 0.92 10.31 4.05
N LEU A 58 1.07 8.98 4.17
CA LEU A 58 0.03 8.13 4.73
C LEU A 58 -0.16 8.41 6.22
N ARG A 59 -1.40 8.75 6.59
CA ARG A 59 -1.84 8.89 7.97
C ARG A 59 -2.80 7.76 8.32
N CYS A 60 -2.50 7.05 9.40
CA CYS A 60 -3.38 5.99 9.89
C CYS A 60 -4.71 6.57 10.38
N LYS A 61 -5.83 6.06 9.86
CA LYS A 61 -7.18 6.47 10.29
C LYS A 61 -7.55 5.96 11.68
N THR A 62 -6.85 4.95 12.19
CA THR A 62 -7.11 4.34 13.51
C THR A 62 -6.36 5.06 14.63
N CYS A 63 -5.05 5.29 14.47
CA CYS A 63 -4.20 5.87 15.53
C CYS A 63 -3.67 7.28 15.22
N GLY A 64 -3.88 7.79 14.00
CA GLY A 64 -3.42 9.13 13.59
C GLY A 64 -1.92 9.26 13.24
N ALA A 65 -1.11 8.23 13.46
CA ALA A 65 0.32 8.25 13.16
C ALA A 65 0.61 8.36 11.65
N LYS A 66 1.72 9.04 11.30
CA LYS A 66 2.28 9.09 9.94
C LYS A 66 3.38 8.04 9.79
N ALA A 67 2.96 6.78 9.77
CA ALA A 67 3.86 5.62 9.68
C ALA A 67 3.20 4.54 8.83
N GLY A 68 2.72 4.91 7.64
CA GLY A 68 2.07 3.99 6.72
C GLY A 68 3.08 3.39 5.75
N ARG A 69 3.00 2.07 5.55
CA ARG A 69 3.82 1.32 4.60
C ARG A 69 2.93 0.57 3.62
N LEU A 70 3.25 0.62 2.34
CA LEU A 70 2.55 -0.12 1.30
C LEU A 70 3.16 -1.51 1.17
N ARG A 71 2.28 -2.51 1.15
CA ARG A 71 2.58 -3.93 0.95
C ARG A 71 1.92 -4.37 -0.34
N PHE A 72 2.64 -5.12 -1.16
CA PHE A 72 2.18 -5.53 -2.48
C PHE A 72 2.05 -7.04 -2.53
N GLY A 73 0.96 -7.55 -3.09
CA GLY A 73 0.68 -8.98 -3.09
C GLY A 73 -0.60 -9.37 -3.81
N SER A 74 -1.11 -10.54 -3.48
CA SER A 74 -2.40 -11.03 -3.96
C SER A 74 -3.13 -11.75 -2.83
N TYR A 75 -4.45 -11.88 -2.96
CA TYR A 75 -5.21 -12.79 -2.12
C TYR A 75 -5.14 -14.19 -2.70
N LEU A 76 -4.92 -15.16 -1.83
CA LEU A 76 -5.15 -16.57 -2.15
C LEU A 76 -6.61 -16.87 -1.84
N ASP A 77 -7.34 -17.30 -2.85
CA ASP A 77 -8.63 -17.97 -2.69
C ASP A 77 -8.34 -19.44 -2.34
N ASP A 78 -8.90 -19.93 -1.23
CA ASP A 78 -8.91 -21.35 -0.86
C ASP A 78 -9.97 -22.11 -1.67
#